data_AF-A0A920HXW8-F1
#
_entry.id   AF-A0A920HXW8-F1
#
_cell.length_a   1.000
_cell.length_b   1.000
_cell.length_c   1.000
_cell.angle_alpha   90.00
_cell.angle_beta   90.00
_cell.angle_gamma   90.00
#
_symmetry.space_group_name_H-M   'P 1'
#
loop_
_entity.id
_entity.type
_entity.pdbx_description
1 polymer ?
#
loop_
_entity_poly.entity_id
_entity_poly.type
_entity_poly.pdbx_seq_one_letter_code
_entity_poly.pdbx_strand_id
1 'polypeptide(L)' 'MDKEKYMKDLWIKYNKSKNINYLQKACENAPFFGNPEMGKEISKLLGELEILKKNCE' A
#
# COMPACT_ATOMS: atom_id res chain seq x y z
N MET A 1 9.62 9.25 13.89
CA MET A 1 9.29 9.73 12.53
C MET A 1 7.80 10.00 12.50
N ASP A 2 7.40 11.16 12.05
CA ASP A 2 5.99 11.57 11.97
C ASP A 2 5.23 10.64 10.99
N LYS A 3 4.12 10.03 11.44
CA LYS A 3 3.34 9.08 10.62
C LYS A 3 2.74 9.74 9.38
N GLU A 4 2.32 11.00 9.49
CA GLU A 4 1.81 11.77 8.36
C GLU A 4 2.91 12.00 7.33
N LYS A 5 4.12 12.38 7.79
CA LYS A 5 5.29 12.53 6.91
C LYS A 5 5.66 11.22 6.22
N TYR A 6 5.60 10.10 6.93
CA TYR A 6 5.85 8.78 6.35
C TYR A 6 4.82 8.42 5.27
N MET A 7 3.53 8.60 5.56
CA MET A 7 2.45 8.33 4.61
C MET A 7 2.56 9.21 3.36
N LYS A 8 2.94 10.48 3.53
CA LYS A 8 3.17 11.42 2.41
C LYS A 8 4.36 10.98 1.54
N ASP A 9 5.45 10.52 2.14
CA ASP A 9 6.61 9.99 1.42
C ASP A 9 6.28 8.73 0.60
N LEU A 10 5.51 7.79 1.18
CA LEU A 10 5.02 6.61 0.48
C LEU A 10 4.14 7.00 -0.72
N TRP A 11 3.23 7.97 -0.54
CA TRP A 11 2.36 8.46 -1.62
C TRP A 11 3.14 9.09 -2.77
N ILE A 12 4.17 9.90 -2.46
CA ILE A 12 5.03 10.52 -3.47
C ILE A 12 5.80 9.44 -4.25
N LYS A 13 6.40 8.47 -3.55
CA LYS A 13 7.14 7.36 -4.16
C LYS A 13 6.25 6.50 -5.05
N TYR A 14 5.03 6.19 -4.61
CA TYR A 14 4.04 5.49 -5.42
C TYR A 14 3.70 6.28 -6.68
N ASN A 15 3.39 7.58 -6.58
CA ASN A 15 3.02 8.36 -7.76
C ASN A 15 4.13 8.49 -8.81
N LYS A 16 5.39 8.53 -8.37
CA LYS A 16 6.54 8.60 -9.27
C LYS A 16 6.84 7.27 -9.97
N SER A 17 6.76 6.16 -9.25
CA SER A 17 7.22 4.84 -9.74
C SER A 17 6.10 3.91 -10.19
N LYS A 18 4.87 4.16 -9.72
CA LYS A 18 3.71 3.25 -9.77
C LYS A 18 3.99 1.85 -9.18
N ASN A 19 5.05 1.71 -8.38
CA ASN A 19 5.40 0.47 -7.71
C ASN A 19 4.41 0.19 -6.56
N ILE A 20 3.63 -0.89 -6.72
CA ILE A 20 2.56 -1.30 -5.80
C ILE A 20 3.08 -1.51 -4.37
N ASN A 21 4.35 -1.85 -4.16
CA ASN A 21 4.94 -2.03 -2.84
C ASN A 21 4.82 -0.77 -1.95
N TYR A 22 4.85 0.43 -2.54
CA TYR A 22 4.65 1.67 -1.77
C TYR A 22 3.20 1.85 -1.33
N LEU A 23 2.26 1.42 -2.15
CA LEU A 23 0.83 1.45 -1.84
C LEU A 23 0.48 0.42 -0.76
N GLN A 24 1.04 -0.79 -0.84
CA GLN A 24 0.91 -1.82 0.19
C GLN A 24 1.36 -1.31 1.57
N LYS A 25 2.56 -0.74 1.65
CA LYS A 25 3.08 -0.14 2.89
C LYS A 25 2.20 0.98 3.43
N ALA A 26 1.60 1.78 2.54
CA ALA A 26 0.69 2.83 2.96
C ALA A 26 -0.59 2.23 3.57
N CYS A 27 -1.17 1.22 2.92
CA CYS A 27 -2.37 0.53 3.42
C CYS A 27 -2.12 -0.13 4.79
N GLU A 28 -0.98 -0.79 5.01
CA GLU A 28 -0.62 -1.40 6.29
C GLU A 28 -0.53 -0.39 7.45
N ASN A 29 -0.16 0.85 7.14
CA ASN A 29 0.07 1.90 8.15
C ASN A 29 -1.08 2.91 8.24
N ALA A 30 -2.11 2.77 7.40
CA ALA A 30 -3.23 3.71 7.36
C ALA A 30 -4.15 3.54 8.58
N PRO A 31 -4.60 4.65 9.20
CA PRO A 31 -5.45 4.61 10.38
C PRO A 31 -6.93 4.40 9.97
N PHE A 32 -7.31 3.16 9.67
CA PHE A 32 -8.71 2.80 9.43
C PHE A 32 -9.49 2.77 10.75
N PHE A 33 -10.08 3.91 11.13
CA PHE A 33 -10.85 4.06 12.35
C PHE A 33 -12.09 3.14 12.31
N GLY A 34 -12.14 2.16 13.22
CA GLY A 34 -13.22 1.16 13.33
C GLY A 34 -12.91 -0.20 12.70
N ASN A 35 -11.92 -0.29 11.80
CA ASN A 35 -11.55 -1.54 11.13
C ASN A 35 -10.03 -1.65 10.97
N PRO A 36 -9.27 -1.89 12.07
CA PRO A 36 -7.81 -1.88 12.04
C PRO A 36 -7.19 -2.93 11.10
N GLU A 37 -7.92 -4.00 10.78
CA GLU A 37 -7.46 -5.07 9.88
C GLU A 37 -7.61 -4.70 8.39
N MET A 38 -8.44 -3.71 8.06
CA MET A 38 -8.73 -3.30 6.68
C MET A 38 -7.46 -2.96 5.90
N GLY A 39 -6.51 -2.26 6.52
CA GLY A 39 -5.26 -1.90 5.87
C GLY A 39 -4.38 -3.09 5.50
N LYS A 40 -4.38 -4.12 6.35
CA LYS A 40 -3.66 -5.38 6.09
C LYS A 40 -4.30 -6.15 4.95
N GLU A 41 -5.63 -6.23 4.93
CA GLU A 41 -6.37 -6.93 3.89
C GLU A 41 -6.17 -6.26 2.52
N ILE A 42 -6.24 -4.93 2.45
CA ILE A 42 -5.96 -4.20 1.20
C ILE A 42 -4.51 -4.44 0.74
N SER A 43 -3.53 -4.41 1.65
CA SER A 43 -2.12 -4.70 1.33
C SER A 43 -1.94 -6.09 0.73
N LYS A 44 -2.60 -7.10 1.31
CA LYS A 44 -2.57 -8.48 0.83
C LYS A 44 -3.17 -8.60 -0.57
N LEU A 45 -4.37 -8.07 -0.79
CA LEU A 45 -5.05 -8.10 -2.10
C LEU A 45 -4.22 -7.43 -3.20
N LEU A 46 -3.56 -6.31 -2.88
CA LEU A 46 -2.66 -5.64 -3.82
C LEU A 46 -1.47 -6.53 -4.22
N GLY A 47 -0.93 -7.32 -3.29
CA GLY A 47 0.15 -8.26 -3.58
C GLY A 47 -0.29 -9.41 -4.48
N GLU A 48 -1.47 -9.97 -4.21
CA GLU A 48 -2.07 -11.01 -5.05
C GLU A 48 -2.33 -10.52 -6.48
N LEU A 49 -2.86 -9.30 -6.63
CA LEU A 49 -3.07 -8.68 -7.94
C LEU A 49 -1.76 -8.45 -8.71
N GLU A 50 -0.69 -8.04 -8.02
CA GLU A 50 0.63 -7.85 -8.64
C GLU A 50 1.22 -9.18 -9.13
N ILE A 51 1.03 -10.27 -8.38
CA ILE A 51 1.44 -11.61 -8.79
C ILE A 51 0.65 -12.05 -10.02
N LEU A 52 -0.68 -11.85 -10.02
CA LEU A 52 -1.53 -12.22 -11.15
C LEU A 52 -1.14 -11.48 -12.44
N LYS A 53 -0.85 -10.18 -12.37
CA LYS A 53 -0.38 -9.41 -13.53
C LYS A 53 0.88 -9.99 -14.16
N LYS A 54 1.87 -10.32 -13.34
CA LYS A 54 3.16 -10.88 -13.81
C LYS A 54 3.02 -12.24 -14.48
N ASN A 55 1.96 -13.00 -14.15
CA ASN A 55 1.71 -14.31 -14.74
C ASN A 55 0.95 -14.23 -16.08
N CYS A 56 0.48 -13.04 -16.47
CA CYS A 56 -0.24 -12.81 -17.73
C CYS A 56 0.60 -12.06 -18.78
N GLU A 57 1.81 -11.64 -18.44
CA GLU A 57 2.81 -11.00 -19.32
C GLU A 57 3.85 -12.02 -19.80
#